data_AF-A0A1F8DWH4-F1
#
_entry.id   AF-A0A1F8DWH4-F1
#
_cell.length_a   1.000
_cell.length_b   1.000
_cell.length_c   1.000
_cell.angle_alpha   90.00
_cell.angle_beta   90.00
_cell.angle_gamma   90.00
#
_symmetry.space_group_name_H-M   'P 1'
#
loop_
_entity.id
_entity.type
_entity.pdbx_description
1 polymer ?
#
loop_
_entity_poly.entity_id
_entity_poly.type
_entity_poly.pdbx_seq_one_letter_code
_entity_poly.pdbx_strand_id
1 'polypeptide(L)'
;MEKIQEAVNAGFDAVLFDAGKLPLEENIAKTKEVVEWVKKTRPEVLVEAELGYLGTSSTILKEVPEGAAIELEDLTKPEDAKRFVQETGIDLLAPAVGNIHGMFKDVPNPNLFIDRVAELRDAVGIPMVLHGGSGIRNEDFIAAIQNGISIIHINTEIRLAWRQGMERALAEKPDEVTPYKLLLAPIEAVKKVVTERLKLFNGIQ
;
A
#
# COMPACT_ATOMS: atom_id res chain seq x y z
N MET A 1 -13.22 -11.65 -7.32
CA MET A 1 -14.29 -11.23 -8.27
C MET A 1 -15.43 -10.48 -7.59
N GLU A 2 -16.25 -11.11 -6.73
CA GLU A 2 -17.45 -10.48 -6.15
C GLU A 2 -17.22 -9.08 -5.55
N LYS A 3 -16.16 -8.92 -4.72
CA LYS A 3 -15.80 -7.61 -4.14
C LYS A 3 -15.33 -6.57 -5.15
N ILE A 4 -14.72 -7.00 -6.25
CA ILE A 4 -14.39 -6.10 -7.36
C ILE A 4 -15.68 -5.61 -8.01
N GLN A 5 -16.63 -6.52 -8.28
CA GLN A 5 -17.90 -6.16 -8.88
C GLN A 5 -18.70 -5.19 -8.01
N GLU A 6 -18.73 -5.45 -6.69
CA GLU A 6 -19.33 -4.55 -5.70
C GLU A 6 -18.72 -3.14 -5.78
N ALA A 7 -17.38 -3.02 -5.76
CA ALA A 7 -16.69 -1.73 -5.83
C ALA A 7 -16.94 -1.00 -7.17
N VAL A 8 -16.82 -1.69 -8.30
CA VAL A 8 -17.04 -1.09 -9.63
C VAL A 8 -18.48 -0.61 -9.80
N ASN A 9 -19.46 -1.40 -9.35
CA ASN A 9 -20.88 -1.04 -9.38
C ASN A 9 -21.23 0.09 -8.41
N ALA A 10 -20.50 0.20 -7.30
CA ALA A 10 -20.64 1.29 -6.34
C ALA A 10 -20.08 2.63 -6.85
N GLY A 11 -19.39 2.64 -8.00
CA GLY A 11 -18.91 3.87 -8.63
C GLY A 11 -17.43 4.17 -8.44
N PHE A 12 -16.66 3.27 -7.82
CA PHE A 12 -15.20 3.47 -7.67
C PHE A 12 -14.52 3.60 -9.03
N ASP A 13 -13.47 4.43 -9.07
CA ASP A 13 -12.64 4.75 -10.24
C ASP A 13 -11.35 3.92 -10.32
N ALA A 14 -10.99 3.24 -9.23
CA ALA A 14 -9.92 2.26 -9.17
C ALA A 14 -10.31 1.07 -8.28
N VAL A 15 -9.80 -0.11 -8.61
CA VAL A 15 -9.94 -1.34 -7.82
C VAL A 15 -8.61 -2.07 -7.71
N LEU A 16 -8.35 -2.67 -6.55
CA LEU A 16 -7.20 -3.52 -6.29
C LEU A 16 -7.65 -4.98 -6.24
N PHE A 17 -6.99 -5.85 -6.99
CA PHE A 17 -7.07 -7.30 -6.81
C PHE A 17 -5.77 -7.83 -6.23
N ASP A 18 -5.80 -8.14 -4.93
CA ASP A 18 -4.69 -8.76 -4.22
C ASP A 18 -4.78 -10.30 -4.34
N ALA A 19 -3.83 -10.85 -5.05
CA ALA A 19 -3.54 -12.27 -5.14
C ALA A 19 -2.05 -12.56 -4.92
N GLY A 20 -1.34 -11.66 -4.21
CA GLY A 20 0.12 -11.70 -4.05
C GLY A 20 0.66 -12.97 -3.38
N LYS A 21 -0.19 -13.64 -2.58
CA LYS A 21 0.12 -14.93 -1.93
C LYS A 21 0.03 -16.14 -2.87
N LEU A 22 -0.61 -16.00 -4.03
CA LEU A 22 -0.77 -17.11 -4.98
C LEU A 22 0.49 -17.27 -5.84
N PRO A 23 0.76 -18.50 -6.34
CA PRO A 23 1.79 -18.70 -7.36
C PRO A 23 1.54 -17.82 -8.60
N LEU A 24 2.62 -17.39 -9.25
CA LEU A 24 2.58 -16.44 -10.38
C LEU A 24 1.52 -16.80 -11.43
N GLU A 25 1.46 -18.06 -11.88
CA GLU A 25 0.50 -18.52 -12.88
C GLU A 25 -0.96 -18.33 -12.46
N GLU A 26 -1.26 -18.64 -11.19
CA GLU A 26 -2.63 -18.52 -10.67
C GLU A 26 -2.99 -17.05 -10.45
N ASN A 27 -2.03 -16.24 -10.01
CA ASN A 27 -2.20 -14.79 -9.88
C ASN A 27 -2.48 -14.16 -11.26
N ILE A 28 -1.70 -14.49 -12.29
CA ILE A 28 -1.93 -14.01 -13.67
C ILE A 28 -3.34 -14.38 -14.12
N ALA A 29 -3.72 -15.66 -14.00
CA ALA A 29 -5.02 -16.14 -14.49
C ALA A 29 -6.20 -15.40 -13.82
N LYS A 30 -6.18 -15.25 -12.49
CA LYS A 30 -7.26 -14.58 -11.76
C LYS A 30 -7.26 -13.07 -11.97
N THR A 31 -6.09 -12.44 -12.00
CA THR A 31 -5.97 -11.00 -12.24
C THR A 31 -6.45 -10.65 -13.64
N LYS A 32 -6.12 -11.47 -14.65
CA LYS A 32 -6.61 -11.30 -16.02
C LYS A 32 -8.14 -11.38 -16.09
N GLU A 33 -8.77 -12.35 -15.42
CA GLU A 33 -10.24 -12.46 -15.34
C GLU A 33 -10.85 -11.17 -14.76
N VAL A 34 -10.23 -10.61 -13.72
CA VAL A 34 -10.64 -9.34 -13.11
C VAL A 34 -10.50 -8.19 -14.11
N VAL A 35 -9.34 -8.03 -14.75
CA VAL A 35 -9.10 -6.97 -15.73
C VAL A 35 -10.10 -7.05 -16.87
N GLU A 36 -10.31 -8.24 -17.46
CA GLU A 36 -11.26 -8.44 -18.55
C GLU A 36 -12.69 -8.04 -18.15
N TRP A 37 -13.13 -8.42 -16.95
CA TRP A 37 -14.46 -8.06 -16.45
C TRP A 37 -14.58 -6.55 -16.21
N VAL A 38 -13.59 -5.93 -15.55
CA VAL A 38 -13.59 -4.49 -15.24
C VAL A 38 -13.58 -3.70 -16.54
N LYS A 39 -12.66 -3.98 -17.47
CA LYS A 39 -12.53 -3.23 -18.72
C LYS A 39 -13.72 -3.40 -19.65
N LYS A 40 -14.41 -4.55 -19.61
CA LYS A 40 -15.67 -4.76 -20.32
C LYS A 40 -16.83 -3.94 -19.74
N THR A 41 -16.86 -3.77 -18.42
CA THR A 41 -17.98 -3.14 -17.71
C THR A 41 -17.81 -1.62 -17.61
N ARG A 42 -16.61 -1.17 -17.25
CA ARG A 42 -16.22 0.24 -17.04
C ARG A 42 -14.75 0.42 -17.43
N PRO A 43 -14.44 0.66 -18.71
CA PRO A 43 -13.07 0.70 -19.24
C PRO A 43 -12.18 1.78 -18.59
N GLU A 44 -12.79 2.83 -18.04
CA GLU A 44 -12.11 3.92 -17.35
C GLU A 44 -11.60 3.55 -15.95
N VAL A 45 -12.11 2.47 -15.36
CA VAL A 45 -11.70 2.05 -14.01
C VAL A 45 -10.30 1.45 -14.06
N LEU A 46 -9.41 1.94 -13.20
CA LEU A 46 -8.06 1.43 -13.06
C LEU A 46 -8.07 0.11 -12.28
N VAL A 47 -7.27 -0.85 -12.73
CA VAL A 47 -7.05 -2.12 -12.04
C VAL A 47 -5.62 -2.16 -11.54
N GLU A 48 -5.48 -2.20 -10.22
CA GLU A 48 -4.23 -2.46 -9.52
C GLU A 48 -4.14 -3.95 -9.15
N ALA A 49 -2.95 -4.52 -9.23
CA ALA A 49 -2.70 -5.86 -8.72
C ALA A 49 -1.35 -5.97 -8.00
N GLU A 50 -1.31 -6.89 -7.04
CA GLU A 50 -0.13 -7.16 -6.22
C GLU A 50 0.64 -8.38 -6.76
N LEU A 51 1.97 -8.24 -6.81
CA LEU A 51 2.89 -9.32 -7.15
C LEU A 51 3.99 -9.43 -6.08
N GLY A 52 4.11 -10.60 -5.48
CA GLY A 52 4.87 -10.81 -4.25
C GLY A 52 3.95 -10.73 -3.02
N TYR A 53 4.41 -11.21 -1.87
CA TYR A 53 3.60 -11.25 -0.65
C TYR A 53 4.22 -10.37 0.45
N LEU A 54 3.42 -9.45 0.99
CA LEU A 54 3.87 -8.43 1.95
C LEU A 54 3.32 -8.63 3.38
N GLY A 55 2.52 -9.68 3.59
CA GLY A 55 1.68 -9.83 4.77
C GLY A 55 0.34 -9.09 4.63
N THR A 56 -0.72 -9.54 5.30
CA THR A 56 -2.09 -9.09 4.99
C THR A 56 -2.64 -8.01 5.92
N SER A 57 -1.94 -7.64 7.00
CA SER A 57 -2.55 -6.87 8.10
C SER A 57 -1.86 -5.53 8.37
N SER A 58 -2.60 -4.43 8.21
CA SER A 58 -2.16 -3.09 8.63
C SER A 58 -2.33 -2.89 10.15
N THR A 59 -1.45 -3.51 10.93
CA THR A 59 -1.44 -3.49 12.40
C THR A 59 -0.04 -3.23 12.97
N ILE A 60 0.06 -3.15 14.29
CA ILE A 60 1.34 -3.16 14.98
C ILE A 60 1.83 -4.60 15.07
N LEU A 61 2.98 -4.86 14.46
CA LEU A 61 3.60 -6.17 14.35
C LEU A 61 4.60 -6.41 15.49
N LYS A 62 4.70 -7.68 15.87
CA LYS A 62 5.73 -8.20 16.79
C LYS A 62 6.85 -8.93 16.04
N GLU A 63 6.53 -9.53 14.90
CA GLU A 63 7.41 -10.33 14.07
C GLU A 63 7.03 -10.14 12.59
N VAL A 64 7.97 -10.46 11.71
CA VAL A 64 7.75 -10.43 10.25
C VAL A 64 6.67 -11.47 9.91
N PRO A 65 5.66 -11.13 9.10
CA PRO A 65 4.68 -12.11 8.64
C PRO A 65 5.36 -13.28 7.91
N GLU A 66 4.98 -14.51 8.25
CA GLU A 66 5.55 -15.71 7.63
C GLU A 66 5.37 -15.68 6.10
N GLY A 67 6.48 -15.85 5.37
CA GLY A 67 6.53 -15.83 3.92
C GLY A 67 6.55 -14.45 3.27
N ALA A 68 6.55 -13.36 4.05
CA ALA A 68 6.68 -12.02 3.50
C ALA A 68 8.03 -11.86 2.79
N ALA A 69 8.00 -11.27 1.59
CA ALA A 69 9.16 -11.03 0.75
C ALA A 69 10.00 -9.85 1.30
N ILE A 70 10.91 -10.17 2.22
CA ILE A 70 11.81 -9.19 2.86
C ILE A 70 13.29 -9.37 2.47
N GLU A 71 13.65 -10.51 1.89
CA GLU A 71 14.98 -10.80 1.36
C GLU A 71 15.00 -10.64 -0.16
N LEU A 72 16.15 -10.28 -0.73
CA LEU A 72 16.31 -9.92 -2.15
C LEU A 72 15.82 -11.02 -3.11
N GLU A 73 16.00 -12.29 -2.73
CA GLU A 73 15.63 -13.45 -3.54
C GLU A 73 14.11 -13.67 -3.61
N ASP A 74 13.39 -13.21 -2.59
CA ASP A 74 11.93 -13.35 -2.45
C ASP A 74 11.18 -12.15 -3.05
N LEU A 75 11.88 -11.05 -3.34
CA LEU A 75 11.29 -9.86 -3.95
C LEU A 75 10.81 -10.14 -5.37
N THR A 76 9.86 -9.31 -5.81
CA THR A 76 9.33 -9.35 -7.17
C THR A 76 10.46 -9.19 -8.18
N LYS A 77 10.58 -10.14 -9.11
CA LYS A 77 11.60 -10.12 -10.15
C LYS A 77 11.16 -9.26 -11.34
N PRO A 78 12.06 -8.50 -11.98
CA PRO A 78 11.73 -7.66 -13.14
C PRO A 78 11.09 -8.45 -14.30
N GLU A 79 11.59 -9.65 -14.58
CA GLU A 79 11.06 -10.54 -15.63
C GLU A 79 9.64 -11.01 -15.32
N ASP A 80 9.36 -11.37 -14.07
CA ASP A 80 8.05 -11.81 -13.62
C ASP A 80 7.06 -10.64 -13.63
N ALA A 81 7.49 -9.45 -13.19
CA ALA A 81 6.67 -8.24 -13.20
C ALA A 81 6.29 -7.83 -14.64
N LYS A 82 7.26 -7.82 -15.56
CA LYS A 82 7.01 -7.54 -16.97
C LYS A 82 6.00 -8.50 -17.56
N ARG A 83 6.20 -9.80 -17.33
CA ARG A 83 5.29 -10.86 -17.78
C ARG A 83 3.89 -10.68 -17.19
N PHE A 84 3.81 -10.43 -15.88
CA PHE A 84 2.56 -10.21 -15.15
C PHE A 84 1.75 -9.06 -15.76
N VAL A 85 2.38 -7.91 -15.99
CA VAL A 85 1.72 -6.75 -16.61
C VAL A 85 1.26 -7.06 -18.04
N GLN A 86 2.09 -7.71 -18.85
CA GLN A 86 1.75 -8.06 -20.24
C GLN A 86 0.60 -9.05 -20.34
N GLU A 87 0.54 -10.05 -19.48
CA GLU A 87 -0.48 -11.09 -19.54
C GLU A 87 -1.80 -10.70 -18.88
N THR A 88 -1.76 -9.84 -17.86
CA THR A 88 -2.95 -9.40 -17.12
C THR A 88 -3.59 -8.13 -17.70
N GLY A 89 -2.79 -7.19 -18.21
CA GLY A 89 -3.28 -5.89 -18.69
C GLY A 89 -3.69 -4.92 -17.58
N ILE A 90 -3.15 -5.07 -16.37
CA ILE A 90 -3.36 -4.14 -15.25
C ILE A 90 -2.83 -2.74 -15.55
N ASP A 91 -3.39 -1.73 -14.89
CA ASP A 91 -2.99 -0.33 -15.03
C ASP A 91 -1.94 0.08 -14.00
N LEU A 92 -1.93 -0.56 -12.83
CA LEU A 92 -1.06 -0.25 -11.69
C LEU A 92 -0.47 -1.55 -11.12
N LEU A 93 0.83 -1.57 -10.84
CA LEU A 93 1.51 -2.71 -10.21
C LEU A 93 1.95 -2.38 -8.79
N ALA A 94 1.62 -3.25 -7.84
CA ALA A 94 2.18 -3.24 -6.49
C ALA A 94 3.21 -4.37 -6.34
N PRO A 95 4.52 -4.11 -6.49
CA PRO A 95 5.55 -5.12 -6.32
C PRO A 95 6.04 -5.21 -4.87
N ALA A 96 6.55 -6.38 -4.49
CA ALA A 96 7.36 -6.57 -3.30
C ALA A 96 8.78 -6.05 -3.49
N VAL A 97 9.15 -5.05 -2.69
CA VAL A 97 10.47 -4.38 -2.74
C VAL A 97 11.11 -4.24 -1.36
N GLY A 98 10.73 -5.13 -0.42
CA GLY A 98 11.21 -5.18 0.98
C GLY A 98 10.23 -4.58 1.99
N ASN A 99 9.15 -3.96 1.52
CA ASN A 99 8.07 -3.43 2.34
C ASN A 99 7.18 -4.52 2.94
N ILE A 100 6.47 -4.20 4.02
CA ILE A 100 5.49 -5.09 4.67
C ILE A 100 4.25 -4.30 5.07
N HIS A 101 3.08 -4.95 5.17
CA HIS A 101 1.91 -4.31 5.78
C HIS A 101 2.05 -4.27 7.29
N GLY A 102 1.85 -3.08 7.87
CA GLY A 102 1.95 -2.89 9.32
C GLY A 102 3.15 -2.05 9.74
N MET A 103 3.35 -1.95 11.03
CA MET A 103 4.53 -1.30 11.62
C MET A 103 5.05 -2.14 12.76
N PHE A 104 6.36 -2.30 12.85
CA PHE A 104 6.95 -2.89 14.05
C PHE A 104 6.86 -1.94 15.24
N LYS A 105 6.60 -2.50 16.42
CA LYS A 105 6.44 -1.72 17.65
C LYS A 105 7.76 -1.12 18.14
N ASP A 106 8.80 -1.95 18.19
CA ASP A 106 10.03 -1.67 18.93
C ASP A 106 11.28 -1.60 18.02
N VAL A 107 11.13 -1.93 16.73
CA VAL A 107 12.19 -1.90 15.71
C VAL A 107 11.67 -1.18 14.46
N PRO A 108 12.54 -0.63 13.60
CA PRO A 108 12.09 -0.08 12.31
C PRO A 108 11.59 -1.18 11.37
N ASN A 109 10.73 -0.81 10.42
CA ASN A 109 10.40 -1.68 9.29
C ASN A 109 11.65 -1.98 8.43
N PRO A 110 11.65 -3.08 7.66
CA PRO A 110 12.74 -3.39 6.75
C PRO A 110 12.93 -2.26 5.73
N ASN A 111 14.17 -2.08 5.30
CA ASN A 111 14.50 -1.08 4.28
C ASN A 111 13.98 -1.52 2.91
N LEU A 112 13.72 -0.54 2.06
CA LEU A 112 13.40 -0.81 0.65
C LEU A 112 14.66 -1.15 -0.14
N PHE A 113 14.52 -2.05 -1.10
CA PHE A 113 15.54 -2.35 -2.11
C PHE A 113 15.37 -1.41 -3.30
N ILE A 114 15.96 -0.22 -3.21
CA ILE A 114 15.77 0.86 -4.19
C ILE A 114 16.25 0.46 -5.60
N ASP A 115 17.36 -0.28 -5.71
CA ASP A 115 17.82 -0.77 -7.01
C ASP A 115 16.78 -1.68 -7.67
N ARG A 116 16.10 -2.53 -6.88
CA ARG A 116 15.00 -3.36 -7.36
C ARG A 116 13.79 -2.52 -7.80
N VAL A 117 13.49 -1.42 -7.11
CA VAL A 117 12.44 -0.47 -7.57
C VAL A 117 12.78 0.07 -8.96
N ALA A 118 14.02 0.50 -9.19
CA ALA A 118 14.45 1.01 -10.50
C ALA A 118 14.35 -0.06 -11.61
N GLU A 119 14.86 -1.27 -11.33
CA GLU A 119 14.77 -2.41 -12.26
C GLU A 119 13.31 -2.74 -12.64
N LEU A 120 12.41 -2.74 -11.66
CA LEU A 120 10.98 -3.00 -11.88
C LEU A 120 10.35 -1.89 -12.72
N ARG A 121 10.65 -0.61 -12.41
CA ARG A 121 10.13 0.53 -13.17
C ARG A 121 10.45 0.41 -14.66
N ASP A 122 11.70 0.10 -14.97
CA ASP A 122 12.17 -0.05 -16.35
C ASP A 122 11.53 -1.25 -17.06
N ALA A 123 11.24 -2.32 -16.32
CA ALA A 123 10.65 -3.54 -16.87
C ALA A 123 9.16 -3.41 -17.21
N VAL A 124 8.38 -2.69 -16.39
CA VAL A 124 6.91 -2.74 -16.43
C VAL A 124 6.26 -1.62 -17.24
N GLY A 125 6.89 -0.44 -17.30
CA GLY A 125 6.38 0.70 -18.07
C GLY A 125 5.08 1.35 -17.57
N ILE A 126 4.43 0.80 -16.54
CA ILE A 126 3.23 1.34 -15.88
C ILE A 126 3.57 1.94 -14.50
N PRO A 127 2.71 2.80 -13.91
CA PRO A 127 2.94 3.32 -12.57
C PRO A 127 3.01 2.21 -11.52
N MET A 128 3.94 2.35 -10.58
CA MET A 128 4.11 1.41 -9.47
C MET A 128 3.53 1.98 -8.17
N VAL A 129 2.97 1.10 -7.36
CA VAL A 129 2.34 1.40 -6.08
C VAL A 129 3.15 0.78 -4.95
N LEU A 130 3.57 1.59 -3.99
CA LEU A 130 4.23 1.12 -2.78
C LEU A 130 3.18 0.81 -1.71
N HIS A 131 2.95 -0.48 -1.48
CA HIS A 131 2.14 -0.96 -0.35
C HIS A 131 2.90 -0.89 0.97
N GLY A 132 2.20 -1.05 2.08
CA GLY A 132 2.86 -1.18 3.39
C GLY A 132 3.73 0.02 3.78
N GLY A 133 3.36 1.25 3.39
CA GLY A 133 4.23 2.41 3.55
C GLY A 133 4.45 2.83 5.02
N SER A 134 3.54 2.50 5.92
CA SER A 134 3.67 2.89 7.33
C SER A 134 4.94 2.32 7.97
N GLY A 135 5.73 3.19 8.63
CA GLY A 135 6.98 2.79 9.27
C GLY A 135 8.22 2.79 8.36
N ILE A 136 8.06 3.03 7.06
CA ILE A 136 9.19 3.25 6.14
C ILE A 136 9.87 4.58 6.45
N ARG A 137 11.20 4.60 6.33
CA ARG A 137 12.03 5.79 6.56
C ARG A 137 11.79 6.84 5.49
N ASN A 138 11.96 8.11 5.87
CA ASN A 138 11.75 9.22 4.94
C ASN A 138 12.71 9.18 3.75
N GLU A 139 13.98 8.81 3.97
CA GLU A 139 14.94 8.66 2.88
C GLU A 139 14.53 7.59 1.86
N ASP A 140 13.98 6.46 2.34
CA ASP A 140 13.54 5.36 1.47
C ASP A 140 12.31 5.75 0.64
N PHE A 141 11.38 6.53 1.20
CA PHE A 141 10.28 7.10 0.42
C PHE A 141 10.77 8.00 -0.70
N ILE A 142 11.69 8.93 -0.40
CA ILE A 142 12.23 9.86 -1.38
C ILE A 142 12.93 9.08 -2.50
N ALA A 143 13.77 8.11 -2.14
CA ALA A 143 14.49 7.27 -3.09
C ALA A 143 13.53 6.43 -3.95
N ALA A 144 12.49 5.84 -3.35
CA ALA A 144 11.52 5.03 -4.08
C ALA A 144 10.69 5.87 -5.08
N ILE A 145 10.28 7.08 -4.68
CA ILE A 145 9.59 8.03 -5.56
C ILE A 145 10.48 8.41 -6.74
N GLN A 146 11.75 8.74 -6.48
CA GLN A 146 12.73 9.10 -7.52
C GLN A 146 12.98 7.97 -8.52
N ASN A 147 12.78 6.71 -8.11
CA ASN A 147 13.00 5.52 -8.95
C ASN A 147 11.70 4.94 -9.54
N GLY A 148 10.56 5.62 -9.40
CA GLY A 148 9.35 5.30 -10.17
C GLY A 148 8.12 4.86 -9.38
N ILE A 149 8.17 4.83 -8.04
CA ILE A 149 6.94 4.71 -7.24
C ILE A 149 6.09 5.97 -7.44
N SER A 150 4.83 5.76 -7.81
CA SER A 150 3.88 6.82 -8.15
C SER A 150 2.75 6.97 -7.13
N ILE A 151 2.41 5.88 -6.43
CA ILE A 151 1.33 5.84 -5.42
C ILE A 151 1.89 5.16 -4.17
N ILE A 152 1.53 5.64 -2.98
CA ILE A 152 2.00 5.09 -1.70
C ILE A 152 0.80 4.85 -0.79
N HIS A 153 0.64 3.61 -0.30
CA HIS A 153 -0.40 3.24 0.65
C HIS A 153 0.08 3.41 2.10
N ILE A 154 -0.58 4.31 2.82
CA ILE A 154 -0.32 4.61 4.23
C ILE A 154 -1.58 4.31 5.04
N ASN A 155 -1.46 3.55 6.13
CA ASN A 155 -2.63 3.18 6.95
C ASN A 155 -2.31 3.05 8.44
N THR A 156 -1.35 2.18 8.80
CA THR A 156 -1.05 1.87 10.22
C THR A 156 -0.67 3.11 11.03
N GLU A 157 0.15 4.00 10.49
CA GLU A 157 0.53 5.23 11.18
C GLU A 157 -0.64 6.22 11.37
N ILE A 158 -1.59 6.24 10.43
CA ILE A 158 -2.83 7.05 10.53
C ILE A 158 -3.71 6.49 11.66
N ARG A 159 -3.87 5.17 11.74
CA ARG A 159 -4.62 4.50 12.81
C ARG A 159 -3.97 4.74 14.18
N LEU A 160 -2.64 4.73 14.23
CA LEU A 160 -1.89 5.01 15.45
C LEU A 160 -2.09 6.47 15.90
N ALA A 161 -1.99 7.43 14.98
CA ALA A 161 -2.22 8.84 15.27
C ALA A 161 -3.65 9.09 15.77
N TRP A 162 -4.64 8.47 15.14
CA TRP A 162 -6.04 8.53 15.60
C TRP A 162 -6.18 7.99 17.03
N ARG A 163 -5.61 6.81 17.30
CA ARG A 163 -5.66 6.17 18.62
C ARG A 163 -5.03 7.05 19.70
N GLN A 164 -3.82 7.55 19.45
CA GLN A 164 -3.10 8.42 20.39
C GLN A 164 -3.84 9.74 20.64
N GLY A 165 -4.45 10.31 19.59
CA GLY A 165 -5.31 11.48 19.72
C GLY A 165 -6.54 11.20 20.58
N MET A 166 -7.13 10.00 20.48
CA MET A 166 -8.29 9.61 21.28
C MET A 166 -7.91 9.39 22.74
N GLU A 167 -6.80 8.68 22.99
CA GLU A 167 -6.26 8.48 24.34
C GLU A 167 -5.97 9.81 25.03
N ARG A 168 -5.40 10.78 24.29
CA ARG A 168 -5.18 12.14 24.78
C ARG A 168 -6.49 12.87 25.10
N ALA A 169 -7.48 12.83 24.20
CA ALA A 169 -8.76 13.49 24.42
C ALA A 169 -9.47 12.99 25.69
N LEU A 170 -9.46 11.67 25.90
CA LEU A 170 -10.06 11.05 27.09
C LEU A 170 -9.31 11.42 28.37
N ALA A 171 -7.98 11.49 28.32
CA ALA A 171 -7.16 11.87 29.47
C ALA A 171 -7.32 13.36 29.85
N GLU A 172 -7.41 14.25 28.85
CA GLU A 172 -7.54 15.69 29.06
C GLU A 172 -8.96 16.12 29.47
N LYS A 173 -9.98 15.33 29.09
CA LYS A 173 -11.41 15.65 29.32
C LYS A 173 -12.17 14.44 29.87
N PRO A 174 -11.89 14.01 31.12
CA PRO A 174 -12.44 12.77 31.68
C PRO A 174 -13.98 12.74 31.79
N ASP A 175 -14.61 13.90 31.98
CA ASP A 175 -16.07 14.02 32.12
C ASP A 175 -16.79 14.37 30.80
N GLU A 176 -16.06 14.56 29.69
CA GLU A 176 -16.67 14.93 28.41
C GLU A 176 -17.31 13.71 27.75
N VAL A 177 -18.64 13.75 27.62
CA VAL A 177 -19.44 12.67 27.01
C VAL A 177 -19.87 12.99 25.58
N THR A 178 -19.62 14.21 25.09
CA THR A 178 -20.04 14.63 23.75
C THR A 178 -19.08 14.07 22.69
N PRO A 179 -19.51 13.15 21.81
CA PRO A 179 -18.57 12.41 20.95
C PRO A 179 -17.75 13.32 20.01
N TYR A 180 -18.38 14.29 19.35
CA TYR A 180 -17.67 15.14 18.38
C TYR A 180 -16.62 16.06 19.04
N LYS A 181 -16.73 16.35 20.34
CA LYS A 181 -15.71 17.14 21.06
C LYS A 181 -14.49 16.31 21.43
N LEU A 182 -14.66 15.00 21.64
CA LEU A 182 -13.57 14.05 21.84
C LEU A 182 -12.84 13.76 20.52
N LEU A 183 -13.55 13.79 19.39
CA LEU A 183 -12.98 13.51 18.06
C LEU A 183 -12.05 14.59 17.50
N LEU A 184 -12.04 15.81 18.06
CA LEU A 184 -11.18 16.90 17.59
C LEU A 184 -9.69 16.55 17.63
N ALA A 185 -9.21 15.96 18.74
CA ALA A 185 -7.79 15.61 18.88
C ALA A 185 -7.35 14.44 17.96
N PRO A 186 -8.11 13.34 17.82
CA PRO A 186 -7.84 12.32 16.79
C PRO A 186 -7.80 12.89 15.37
N ILE A 187 -8.73 13.78 15.01
CA ILE A 187 -8.78 14.39 13.68
C ILE A 187 -7.51 15.21 13.41
N GLU A 188 -7.10 16.05 14.37
CA GLU A 188 -5.90 16.87 14.21
C GLU A 188 -4.62 16.02 14.16
N ALA A 189 -4.55 14.94 14.94
CA ALA A 189 -3.43 14.00 14.90
C ALA A 189 -3.29 13.32 13.53
N VAL A 190 -4.41 12.83 12.96
CA VAL A 190 -4.43 12.25 11.61
C VAL A 190 -4.03 13.30 10.56
N LYS A 191 -4.63 14.50 10.63
CA LYS A 191 -4.32 15.60 9.71
C LYS A 191 -2.85 15.95 9.69
N LYS A 192 -2.20 15.98 10.86
CA LYS A 192 -0.77 16.24 10.98
C LYS A 192 0.05 15.20 10.22
N VAL A 193 -0.18 13.91 10.47
CA VAL A 193 0.53 12.81 9.78
C VAL A 193 0.33 12.88 8.27
N VAL A 194 -0.91 13.05 7.81
CA VAL A 194 -1.21 13.15 6.37
C VAL A 194 -0.49 14.36 5.75
N THR A 195 -0.49 15.51 6.43
CA THR A 195 0.18 16.72 5.94
C THR A 195 1.69 16.53 5.84
N GLU A 196 2.30 15.90 6.84
CA GLU A 196 3.75 15.60 6.84
C GLU A 196 4.13 14.64 5.70
N ARG A 197 3.30 13.61 5.44
CA ARG A 197 3.52 12.69 4.31
C ARG A 197 3.35 13.38 2.96
N LEU A 198 2.30 14.19 2.79
CA LEU A 198 2.11 14.96 1.56
C LEU A 198 3.27 15.91 1.30
N LYS A 199 3.75 16.61 2.34
CA LYS A 199 4.93 17.46 2.24
C LYS A 199 6.17 16.68 1.80
N LEU A 200 6.46 15.57 2.46
CA LEU A 200 7.58 14.70 2.14
C LEU A 200 7.52 14.21 0.68
N PHE A 201 6.37 13.68 0.25
CA PHE A 201 6.21 13.09 -1.08
C PHE A 201 6.27 14.13 -2.21
N ASN A 202 5.99 15.40 -1.89
CA ASN A 202 6.04 16.51 -2.86
C ASN A 202 7.29 17.40 -2.70
N GLY A 203 8.23 17.04 -1.82
CA GLY A 203 9.44 17.84 -1.57
C GLY A 203 9.18 19.23 -0.99
N ILE A 204 8.08 19.41 -0.26
CA ILE A 204 7.67 20.68 0.34
C ILE A 204 8.22 20.76 1.78
N GLN A 205 8.92 21.86 2.11
CA GLN A 205 9.42 22.13 3.47
C GLN A 205 8.30 22.61 4.41
#